data_AF-A0A9W4PEZ1-F1
#
_entry.id   AF-A0A9W4PEZ1-F1
#
_cell.length_a   1.000
_cell.length_b   1.000
_cell.length_c   1.000
_cell.angle_alpha   90.00
_cell.angle_beta   90.00
_cell.angle_gamma   90.00
#
_symmetry.space_group_name_H-M   'P 1'
#
loop_
_entity.id
_entity.type
_entity.pdbx_description
1 polymer ?
#
loop_
_entity_poly.entity_id
_entity_poly.type
_entity_poly.pdbx_seq_one_letter_code
_entity_poly.pdbx_strand_id
1 'polypeptide(L)' 'MNLNSDDQIFYFLCFCHDQGFLPDFDTLSDKFPETDWDVLQQELKSFANIHKMDGVKKGRFLNEVI' A
#
# COMPACT_ATOMS: atom_id res chain seq x y z
N MET A 1 -19.03 -8.14 9.90
CA MET A 1 -18.81 -6.91 9.12
C MET A 1 -17.98 -7.31 7.93
N ASN A 2 -18.51 -7.20 6.72
CA ASN A 2 -17.73 -7.43 5.51
C ASN A 2 -16.94 -6.13 5.28
N LEU A 3 -15.67 -6.10 5.69
CA LEU A 3 -14.79 -4.99 5.36
C LEU A 3 -14.63 -5.00 3.84
N ASN A 4 -14.94 -3.87 3.19
CA ASN A 4 -14.68 -3.72 1.76
C ASN A 4 -13.19 -3.99 1.51
N SER A 5 -12.85 -4.60 0.37
CA SER A 5 -11.48 -4.98 0.05
C SER A 5 -10.50 -3.79 0.12
N ASP A 6 -11.00 -2.59 -0.17
CA ASP A 6 -10.27 -1.31 -0.07
C ASP A 6 -9.78 -1.02 1.37
N ASP A 7 -10.64 -1.22 2.37
CA ASP A 7 -10.28 -1.00 3.78
C ASP A 7 -9.16 -1.97 4.20
N GLN A 8 -9.18 -3.21 3.69
CA GLN A 8 -8.18 -4.23 4.03
C GLN A 8 -6.79 -3.89 3.49
N ILE A 9 -6.72 -3.30 2.30
CA ILE A 9 -5.47 -2.83 1.70
C ILE A 9 -4.90 -1.68 2.53
N PHE A 10 -5.74 -0.71 2.88
CA PHE A 10 -5.33 0.42 3.71
C PHE A 10 -4.80 -0.03 5.09
N TYR A 11 -5.51 -0.93 5.77
CA TYR A 11 -5.04 -1.49 7.05
C TYR A 11 -3.72 -2.25 6.91
N PHE A 12 -3.53 -2.98 5.82
CA PHE A 12 -2.28 -3.67 5.57
C PHE A 12 -1.11 -2.68 5.35
N LEU A 13 -1.34 -1.60 4.60
CA LEU A 13 -0.35 -0.54 4.42
C LEU A 13 0.00 0.16 5.74
N CYS A 14 -0.99 0.45 6.59
CA CYS A 14 -0.75 0.96 7.95
C CYS A 14 0.13 0.01 8.77
N PHE A 15 -0.20 -1.28 8.78
CA PHE A 15 0.57 -2.28 9.52
C PHE A 15 2.03 -2.35 9.04
N CYS A 16 2.26 -2.34 7.73
CA CYS A 16 3.61 -2.31 7.19
C CYS A 16 4.34 -1.01 7.57
N HIS A 17 3.66 0.13 7.44
CA HIS A 17 4.20 1.43 7.81
C HIS A 17 4.63 1.48 9.28
N ASP A 18 3.82 0.93 10.21
CA ASP A 18 4.17 0.81 11.63
C ASP A 18 5.38 -0.09 11.88
N GLN A 19 5.61 -1.07 10.99
CA GLN A 19 6.82 -1.90 10.98
C GLN A 19 8.03 -1.19 10.33
N GLY A 20 7.85 0.03 9.82
CA GLY A 20 8.90 0.84 9.20
C GLY A 20 9.23 0.46 7.75
N PHE A 21 8.35 -0.28 7.07
CA PHE A 21 8.50 -0.61 5.65
C PHE A 21 7.21 -0.37 4.88
N LEU A 22 7.29 -0.09 3.58
CA LEU A 22 6.10 -0.08 2.73
C LEU A 22 6.23 -1.17 1.66
N PRO A 23 5.26 -2.09 1.55
CA PRO A 23 5.29 -3.14 0.55
C PRO A 23 5.26 -2.52 -0.85
N ASP A 24 6.01 -3.14 -1.76
CA ASP A 24 5.91 -2.85 -3.18
C ASP A 24 4.61 -3.39 -3.77
N PHE A 25 4.37 -2.97 -5.01
CA PHE A 25 3.18 -3.35 -5.75
C PHE A 25 3.06 -4.88 -5.91
N ASP A 26 4.15 -5.59 -6.19
CA ASP A 26 4.15 -7.05 -6.38
C ASP A 26 3.69 -7.78 -5.11
N THR A 27 4.09 -7.29 -3.95
CA THR A 27 3.64 -7.83 -2.65
C THR A 27 2.14 -7.62 -2.43
N LEU A 28 1.59 -6.48 -2.88
CA LEU A 28 0.17 -6.20 -2.75
C LEU A 28 -0.67 -7.00 -3.73
N SER A 29 -0.22 -7.16 -4.98
CA SER A 29 -0.93 -7.96 -5.98
C SER A 29 -0.91 -9.46 -5.67
N ASP A 30 0.14 -9.97 -5.03
CA ASP A 30 0.19 -11.35 -4.52
C ASP A 30 -0.79 -11.55 -3.34
N LYS A 31 -0.91 -10.53 -2.47
CA LYS A 31 -1.76 -10.60 -1.27
C LYS A 31 -3.24 -10.30 -1.53
N PHE A 32 -3.52 -9.43 -2.48
CA PHE A 32 -4.85 -9.03 -2.91
C PHE A 32 -5.02 -9.33 -4.42
N PRO A 33 -4.97 -10.61 -4.83
CA PRO A 33 -5.07 -11.00 -6.24
C PRO A 33 -6.46 -10.77 -6.84
N GLU A 34 -7.47 -10.58 -5.98
CA GLU A 34 -8.84 -10.24 -6.35
C GLU A 34 -9.05 -8.74 -6.59
N THR A 35 -8.07 -7.90 -6.26
CA THR A 35 -8.15 -6.45 -6.42
C THR A 35 -7.49 -6.03 -7.72
N ASP A 36 -8.17 -5.15 -8.46
CA ASP A 36 -7.64 -4.58 -9.69
C ASP A 36 -6.34 -3.80 -9.44
N TRP A 37 -5.46 -3.88 -10.43
CA TRP A 37 -4.15 -3.23 -10.42
C TRP A 37 -4.24 -1.71 -10.20
N ASP A 38 -5.20 -1.06 -10.86
CA ASP A 38 -5.45 0.38 -10.73
C ASP A 38 -5.87 0.78 -9.30
N VAL A 39 -6.66 -0.08 -8.63
CA VAL A 39 -7.11 0.16 -7.26
C VAL A 39 -5.92 0.08 -6.30
N LEU A 40 -5.10 -0.97 -6.42
CA LEU A 40 -3.90 -1.14 -5.59
C LEU A 40 -2.92 0.03 -5.76
N GLN A 41 -2.73 0.52 -7.00
CA GLN A 41 -1.91 1.70 -7.24
C GLN A 41 -2.50 2.97 -6.63
N GLN A 42 -3.81 3.17 -6.77
CA GLN A 42 -4.49 4.33 -6.23
C GLN A 42 -4.45 4.37 -4.70
N GLU A 43 -4.62 3.22 -4.04
CA GLU A 43 -4.50 3.09 -2.59
C GLU A 43 -3.08 3.37 -2.12
N LEU A 44 -2.06 2.80 -2.78
CA LEU A 44 -0.64 3.10 -2.49
C LEU A 44 -0.32 4.60 -2.62
N LYS A 45 -0.78 5.23 -3.70
CA LYS A 45 -0.60 6.67 -3.93
C LYS A 45 -1.30 7.50 -2.88
N SER A 46 -2.55 7.17 -2.57
CA SER A 46 -3.35 7.86 -1.56
C SER A 46 -2.70 7.72 -0.18
N PHE A 47 -2.25 6.51 0.16
CA PHE A 47 -1.52 6.22 1.39
C PHE A 47 -0.21 7.02 1.48
N ALA A 48 0.60 7.05 0.42
CA ALA A 48 1.84 7.83 0.38
C ALA A 48 1.62 9.35 0.43
N ASN A 49 0.47 9.83 -0.05
CA ASN A 49 0.10 11.25 0.00
C ASN A 49 -0.41 11.66 1.40
N ILE A 50 -1.14 10.76 2.08
CA ILE A 50 -1.71 11.02 3.41
C ILE A 50 -0.66 10.82 4.51
N HIS A 51 0.18 9.78 4.39
CA HIS A 51 1.19 9.43 5.39
C HIS A 51 2.55 10.01 5.02
N LYS A 52 3.19 10.70 5.97
CA LYS A 52 4.56 11.17 5.80
C LYS A 52 5.50 9.97 5.72
N MET A 53 5.95 9.63 4.51
CA MET A 53 6.92 8.58 4.18
C MET A 53 8.36 8.87 4.67
N ASP A 54 8.53 9.76 5.64
CA ASP A 54 9.84 10.21 6.13
C ASP A 54 10.43 9.12 7.05
N GLY A 55 11.52 8.48 6.61
CA GLY A 55 12.20 7.41 7.37
C GLY A 55 11.67 5.98 7.17
N VAL A 56 10.65 5.76 6.34
CA VAL A 56 10.14 4.42 6.01
C VAL A 56 10.95 3.82 4.86
N LYS A 57 11.34 2.54 4.97
CA LYS A 57 11.96 1.83 3.85
C LYS A 57 10.93 1.60 2.74
N LYS A 58 11.02 2.41 1.69
CA LYS A 58 10.20 2.32 0.49
C LYS A 58 10.58 1.08 -0.33
N GLY A 59 9.59 0.25 -0.66
CA GLY A 59 9.71 -0.77 -1.71
C GLY A 59 10.06 -0.15 -3.07
N ARG A 60 10.62 -0.96 -3.98
CA ARG A 60 11.24 -0.50 -5.26
C ARG A 60 10.37 0.43 -6.10
N PHE A 61 9.05 0.23 -6.09
CA PHE A 61 8.08 0.98 -6.90
C PHE A 61 7.73 2.39 -6.37
N LEU A 62 8.00 2.69 -5.11
CA LEU A 62 7.66 3.99 -4.51
C LEU A 62 8.63 5.11 -4.87
N ASN A 63 9.75 4.81 -5.53
CA ASN A 63 10.66 5.83 -6.07
C ASN A 63 10.20 6.41 -7.41
N GLU A 64 9.34 5.72 -8.16
CA GLU A 64 8.84 6.21 -9.46
C GLU A 64 7.46 6.88 -9.35
N VAL A 65 6.77 6.72 -8.22
CA VAL A 65 5.36 7.09 -8.06
C VAL A 65 5.16 8.37 -7.21
N ILE A 66 6.15 8.74 -6.39
CA ILE A 66 6.13 9.92 -5.50
C ILE A 66 7.12 10.97 -6.01
#